data_AF-A0A348S4L7-F1
#
_entry.id   AF-A0A348S4L7-F1
#
_cell.length_a   1.000
_cell.length_b   1.000
_cell.length_c   1.000
_cell.angle_alpha   90.00
_cell.angle_beta   90.00
_cell.angle_gamma   90.00
#
_symmetry.space_group_name_H-M   'P 1'
#
loop_
_entity.id
_entity.type
_entity.pdbx_description
1 polymer ?
#
loop_
_entity_poly.entity_id
_entity_poly.type
_entity_poly.pdbx_seq_one_letter_code
_entity_poly.pdbx_strand_id
1 'polypeptide(L)'
;MAKENSESSLSLLAETSSFWYPLDYCYQRQNMVLPKLEQVEPDQIPQPFQSLVVHQKDMTPTLEGFHGDQIYIEVLHRDYSDQYYFREVVL
;
A
#
# COMPACT_ATOMS: atom_id res chain seq x y z
N MET A 1 12.65 20.03 -23.57
CA MET A 1 12.87 18.94 -22.61
C MET A 1 11.57 18.16 -22.51
N ALA A 2 11.44 17.03 -23.20
CA ALA A 2 10.21 16.24 -23.27
C ALA A 2 10.53 14.78 -23.62
N LYS A 3 11.37 14.13 -22.81
CA LYS A 3 11.79 12.73 -23.03
C LYS A 3 11.69 11.80 -21.82
N GLU A 4 11.34 12.29 -20.62
CA GLU A 4 11.28 11.44 -19.41
C GLU A 4 9.89 10.81 -19.13
N ASN A 5 8.80 11.32 -19.73
CA ASN A 5 7.44 10.88 -19.36
C ASN A 5 6.99 9.51 -19.92
N SER A 6 7.58 9.00 -21.01
CA SER A 6 7.03 7.78 -21.64
C SER A 6 7.55 6.47 -21.04
N GLU A 7 8.77 6.46 -20.51
CA GLU A 7 9.34 5.27 -19.86
C GLU A 7 8.75 5.06 -18.46
N SER A 8 8.50 6.14 -17.72
CA SER A 8 7.91 6.12 -16.37
C SER A 8 6.50 5.52 -16.33
N SER A 9 5.66 5.80 -17.33
CA SER A 9 4.29 5.24 -17.37
C SER A 9 4.25 3.74 -17.70
N LEU A 10 5.18 3.27 -18.54
CA LEU A 10 5.27 1.84 -18.90
C LEU A 10 5.86 1.00 -17.77
N SER A 11 6.83 1.54 -17.02
CA SER A 11 7.37 0.89 -15.82
C SER A 11 6.33 0.82 -14.71
N LEU A 12 5.54 1.88 -14.48
CA LEU A 12 4.48 1.88 -13.47
C LEU A 12 3.38 0.86 -13.79
N LEU A 13 2.94 0.78 -15.07
CA LEU A 13 1.97 -0.23 -15.50
C LEU A 13 2.47 -1.67 -15.30
N ALA A 14 3.74 -1.93 -15.60
CA ALA A 14 4.36 -3.23 -15.34
C ALA A 14 4.45 -3.52 -13.83
N GLU A 15 4.82 -2.54 -13.01
CA GLU A 15 4.91 -2.67 -11.55
C GLU A 15 3.54 -2.89 -10.90
N THR A 16 2.47 -2.26 -11.40
CA THR A 16 1.09 -2.47 -10.91
C THR A 16 0.52 -3.86 -11.21
N SER A 17 1.19 -4.66 -12.06
CA SER A 17 0.75 -6.01 -12.41
C SER A 17 1.25 -7.10 -11.45
N SER A 18 2.15 -6.75 -10.53
CA SER A 18 2.62 -7.68 -9.49
C SER A 18 1.49 -8.04 -8.54
N PHE A 19 1.41 -9.31 -8.16
CA PHE A 19 0.49 -9.78 -7.11
C PHE A 19 0.75 -9.07 -5.77
N TRP A 20 2.00 -8.69 -5.52
CA TRP A 20 2.42 -8.02 -4.29
C TRP A 20 2.36 -6.50 -4.39
N TYR A 21 1.94 -5.94 -5.52
CA TYR A 21 1.73 -4.50 -5.62
C TYR A 21 0.62 -4.06 -4.64
N PRO A 22 0.79 -2.97 -3.87
CA PRO A 22 1.89 -2.00 -3.91
C PRO A 22 3.05 -2.27 -2.93
N LEU A 23 3.06 -3.39 -2.21
CA LEU A 23 4.04 -3.67 -1.16
C LEU A 23 5.47 -3.78 -1.70
N ASP A 24 5.69 -4.56 -2.75
CA ASP A 24 7.00 -4.74 -3.37
C ASP A 24 7.58 -3.44 -3.94
N TYR A 25 6.73 -2.63 -4.57
CA TYR A 25 7.06 -1.28 -5.02
C TYR A 25 7.59 -0.41 -3.87
N CYS A 26 6.90 -0.39 -2.72
CA CYS A 26 7.33 0.38 -1.55
C CYS A 26 8.72 -0.05 -1.04
N TYR A 27 8.98 -1.36 -0.97
CA TYR A 27 10.29 -1.89 -0.55
C TYR A 27 11.40 -1.50 -1.54
N GLN A 28 11.16 -1.66 -2.84
CA GLN A 28 12.13 -1.28 -3.87
C GLN A 28 12.45 0.22 -3.81
N ARG A 29 11.43 1.07 -3.69
CA ARG A 29 11.58 2.53 -3.59
C ARG A 29 12.41 2.96 -2.37
N GLN A 30 12.26 2.26 -1.26
CA GLN A 30 13.03 2.52 -0.03
C GLN A 30 14.42 1.84 -0.03
N ASN A 31 14.83 1.19 -1.13
CA ASN A 31 16.04 0.37 -1.21
C ASN A 31 16.10 -0.72 -0.12
N MET A 32 14.95 -1.25 0.27
CA MET A 32 14.81 -2.31 1.26
C MET A 32 14.64 -3.67 0.57
N VAL A 33 15.14 -4.73 1.20
CA VAL A 33 14.93 -6.10 0.73
C VAL A 33 13.55 -6.56 1.16
N LEU A 34 12.72 -6.97 0.19
CA LEU A 34 11.40 -7.55 0.47
C LEU A 34 11.57 -8.84 1.30
N PRO A 35 10.91 -8.98 2.45
CA PRO A 35 10.95 -10.22 3.21
C PRO A 35 10.28 -11.35 2.44
N LYS A 36 10.54 -12.59 2.86
CA LYS A 36 9.82 -13.75 2.32
C LYS A 36 8.33 -13.59 2.65
N LEU A 37 7.49 -13.57 1.62
CA LEU A 37 6.04 -13.46 1.75
C LEU A 37 5.40 -14.83 1.69
N GLU A 38 4.40 -15.05 2.53
CA GLU A 38 3.61 -16.28 2.58
C GLU A 38 2.13 -15.91 2.51
N GLN A 39 1.38 -16.62 1.67
CA GLN A 39 -0.06 -16.44 1.58
C GLN A 39 -0.73 -17.16 2.75
N VAL A 40 -1.68 -16.49 3.39
CA VAL A 40 -2.43 -17.00 4.54
C VAL A 40 -3.92 -16.89 4.23
N GLU A 41 -4.67 -17.95 4.50
CA GLU A 41 -6.12 -17.91 4.32
C GLU A 41 -6.78 -17.04 5.40
N PRO A 42 -7.87 -16.32 5.09
CA PRO A 42 -8.47 -15.38 6.05
C PRO A 42 -8.90 -16.01 7.37
N ASP A 43 -9.30 -17.28 7.37
CA ASP A 43 -9.71 -18.06 8.54
C ASP A 43 -8.55 -18.51 9.43
N GLN A 44 -7.32 -18.49 8.91
CA GLN A 44 -6.11 -18.81 9.66
C GLN A 44 -5.60 -17.64 10.51
N ILE A 45 -6.12 -16.43 10.28
CA ILE A 45 -5.74 -15.23 11.04
C ILE A 45 -6.43 -15.28 12.40
N PRO A 46 -5.69 -15.18 13.53
CA PRO A 46 -6.30 -15.20 14.86
C PRO A 46 -7.05 -13.91 15.18
N GLN A 47 -8.07 -14.01 16.02
CA GLN A 47 -8.71 -12.84 16.64
C GLN A 47 -7.75 -12.19 17.66
N PRO A 48 -7.74 -10.84 17.79
CA PRO A 48 -8.65 -9.90 17.14
C PRO A 48 -8.21 -9.44 15.73
N PHE A 49 -7.00 -9.78 15.28
CA PHE A 49 -6.40 -9.24 14.05
C PHE A 49 -7.19 -9.59 12.80
N GLN A 50 -7.83 -10.75 12.76
CA GLN A 50 -8.73 -11.13 11.67
C GLN A 50 -9.79 -10.06 11.41
N SER A 51 -10.38 -9.48 12.46
CA SER A 51 -11.38 -8.42 12.29
C SER A 51 -10.82 -7.10 11.76
N LEU A 52 -9.50 -6.89 11.88
CA LEU A 52 -8.79 -5.69 11.40
C LEU A 52 -8.36 -5.78 9.95
N VAL A 53 -7.98 -6.97 9.48
CA VAL A 53 -7.41 -7.14 8.11
C VAL A 53 -8.34 -7.90 7.15
N VAL A 54 -9.30 -8.67 7.67
CA VAL A 54 -10.26 -9.44 6.87
C VAL A 54 -11.59 -8.69 6.84
N HIS A 55 -11.62 -7.53 6.19
CA HIS A 55 -12.85 -6.76 6.02
C HIS A 55 -12.89 -5.97 4.71
N GLN A 56 -14.10 -5.56 4.30
CA GLN A 56 -14.32 -4.67 3.15
C GLN A 56 -14.60 -3.22 3.56
N LYS A 57 -14.32 -2.86 4.82
CA LYS A 57 -14.50 -1.50 5.36
C LYS A 57 -13.23 -0.67 5.16
N ASP A 58 -13.33 0.64 5.34
CA ASP A 58 -12.16 1.51 5.37
C ASP A 58 -11.32 1.26 6.64
N MET A 59 -9.99 1.30 6.50
CA MET A 59 -9.07 1.04 7.61
C MET A 59 -9.14 2.11 8.71
N THR A 60 -9.31 3.38 8.37
CA THR A 60 -9.31 4.49 9.35
C THR A 60 -10.38 4.30 10.44
N PRO A 61 -11.69 4.21 10.14
CA PRO A 61 -12.70 4.01 11.18
C PRO A 61 -12.58 2.65 11.87
N THR A 62 -12.08 1.62 11.19
CA THR A 62 -11.82 0.32 11.83
C THR A 62 -10.76 0.43 12.92
N LEU A 63 -9.62 1.05 12.60
CA LEU A 63 -8.51 1.21 13.53
C LEU A 63 -8.87 2.18 14.66
N GLU A 64 -9.58 3.28 14.39
CA GLU A 64 -10.09 4.18 15.44
C GLU A 64 -11.01 3.44 16.41
N GLY A 65 -11.94 2.62 15.90
CA GLY A 65 -12.82 1.82 16.74
C GLY A 65 -12.10 0.76 17.56
N PHE A 66 -11.02 0.18 17.02
CA PHE A 66 -10.22 -0.84 17.71
C PHE A 66 -9.30 -0.24 18.78
N HIS A 67 -8.68 0.90 18.51
CA HIS A 67 -7.77 1.57 19.43
C HIS A 67 -8.47 2.54 20.40
N GLY A 68 -9.69 2.96 20.08
CA GLY A 68 -10.47 3.90 20.90
C GLY A 68 -9.96 5.34 20.85
N ASP A 69 -9.22 5.70 19.80
CA ASP A 69 -8.63 7.03 19.62
C ASP A 69 -8.68 7.46 18.15
N GLN A 70 -8.46 8.75 17.89
CA GLN A 70 -8.42 9.32 16.55
C GLN A 70 -7.12 8.96 15.84
N ILE A 71 -7.22 8.70 14.54
CA ILE A 71 -6.07 8.39 13.70
C ILE A 71 -5.75 9.57 12.78
N TYR A 72 -4.46 9.84 12.64
CA TYR A 72 -3.95 10.94 11.83
C TYR A 72 -3.10 10.38 10.70
N ILE A 73 -3.17 11.02 9.54
CA ILE A 73 -2.38 10.62 8.39
C ILE A 73 -1.17 11.54 8.25
N GLU A 74 0.03 10.96 8.24
CA GLU A 74 1.23 11.61 7.76
C GLU A 74 1.55 11.16 6.34
N VAL A 75 1.89 12.11 5.46
CA VAL A 75 2.21 11.80 4.07
C VAL A 75 3.70 11.67 3.90
N LEU A 76 4.15 10.45 3.61
CA LEU A 76 5.55 10.13 3.37
C LEU A 76 5.96 10.50 1.94
N HIS A 77 5.09 10.25 0.97
CA HIS A 77 5.35 10.57 -0.44
C HIS A 77 4.09 10.85 -1.23
N ARG A 78 4.25 11.66 -2.28
CA ARG A 78 3.22 11.94 -3.29
C ARG A 78 3.88 11.98 -4.64
N ASP A 79 3.32 11.28 -5.60
CA ASP A 79 3.70 11.37 -6.99
C ASP A 79 2.46 11.65 -7.84
N TYR A 80 2.64 12.39 -8.92
CA TYR A 80 1.59 12.68 -9.86
C TYR A 80 2.10 12.53 -11.29
N SER A 81 1.29 11.87 -12.12
CA SER A 81 1.45 11.84 -13.56
C SER A 81 0.13 12.24 -14.21
N ASP A 82 0.11 12.40 -15.53
CA ASP A 82 -1.12 12.72 -16.25
C ASP A 82 -2.22 11.65 -16.12
N GLN A 83 -1.87 10.44 -15.66
CA GLN A 83 -2.79 9.29 -15.56
C GLN A 83 -3.00 8.76 -14.14
N TYR A 84 -2.08 9.02 -13.21
CA TYR A 84 -2.10 8.42 -11.88
C TYR A 84 -1.73 9.42 -10.78
N TYR A 85 -2.39 9.28 -9.64
CA TYR A 85 -2.02 9.93 -8.39
C TYR A 85 -1.61 8.86 -7.38
N PHE A 86 -0.36 8.93 -6.93
CA PHE A 86 0.18 8.00 -5.94
C PHE A 86 0.42 8.71 -4.61
N ARG A 87 0.03 8.09 -3.50
CA ARG A 87 0.25 8.63 -2.15
C ARG A 87 0.65 7.50 -1.21
N GLU A 88 1.82 7.64 -0.61
CA GLU A 88 2.30 6.79 0.47
C GLU A 88 2.06 7.51 1.80
N VAL A 89 1.42 6.81 2.74
CA VAL A 89 1.00 7.37 4.02
C VAL A 89 1.31 6.41 5.16
N VAL A 90 1.52 6.99 6.34
CA VAL A 90 1.43 6.27 7.61
C VAL A 90 0.20 6.75 8.37
N LEU A 91 -0.48 5.79 8.98
CA LEU A 91 -1.68 5.92 9.81
C LEU A 91 -1.30 5.72 11.28
#